data_AF-A0A352VZ17-F1
#
_entry.id   AF-A0A352VZ17-F1
#
_cell.length_a   1.000
_cell.length_b   1.000
_cell.length_c   1.000
_cell.angle_alpha   90.00
_cell.angle_beta   90.00
_cell.angle_gamma   90.00
#
_symmetry.space_group_name_H-M   'P 1'
#
loop_
_entity.id
_entity.type
_entity.pdbx_description
1 polymer ?
#
loop_
_entity_poly.entity_id
_entity_poly.type
_entity_poly.pdbx_seq_one_letter_code
_entity_poly.pdbx_strand_id
1 'polypeptide(L)' 'GKGTGLGLSLCYEIIQKHNGSITAESKTGMGTTFVIKLSLK' A
#
# COMPACT_ATOMS: atom_id res chain seq x y z
N GLY A 1 -5.76 7.34 19.30
CA GLY A 1 -6.90 6.77 18.54
C GLY A 1 -6.52 5.39 18.09
N LYS A 2 -7.37 4.38 18.33
CA LYS A 2 -7.12 3.00 17.90
C LYS A 2 -7.62 2.88 16.46
N GLY A 3 -6.70 2.89 15.49
CA GLY A 3 -7.06 2.62 14.09
C GLY A 3 -7.59 1.20 13.96
N THR A 4 -8.61 1.00 13.13
CA THR A 4 -9.24 -0.32 12.89
C THR A 4 -8.38 -1.24 12.02
N GLY A 5 -7.24 -0.76 11.52
CA GLY A 5 -6.37 -1.52 10.60
C GLY A 5 -6.92 -1.65 9.17
N LEU A 6 -8.09 -1.06 8.88
CA LEU A 6 -8.79 -1.23 7.60
C LEU A 6 -8.20 -0.41 6.43
N GLY A 7 -7.33 0.56 6.72
CA GLY A 7 -6.82 1.46 5.69
C GLY A 7 -6.00 0.74 4.62
N LEU A 8 -5.07 -0.12 5.04
CA LEU A 8 -4.16 -0.79 4.10
C LEU A 8 -4.86 -1.92 3.33
N SER A 9 -5.85 -2.58 3.93
CA SER A 9 -6.66 -3.58 3.23
C SER A 9 -7.51 -2.92 2.13
N LEU A 10 -8.10 -1.74 2.40
CA LEU A 10 -8.82 -0.97 1.38
C LEU A 10 -7.89 -0.53 0.25
N CYS A 11 -6.70 -0.02 0.57
CA CYS A 11 -5.70 0.34 -0.44
C CYS A 11 -5.32 -0.87 -1.31
N TYR A 12 -5.10 -2.04 -0.70
CA TYR A 12 -4.76 -3.26 -1.42
C TYR A 12 -5.86 -3.65 -2.42
N GLU A 13 -7.13 -3.65 -1.99
CA GLU A 13 -8.27 -3.96 -2.86
C GLU A 13 -8.39 -2.98 -4.04
N ILE A 14 -8.25 -1.67 -3.79
CA ILE A 14 -8.31 -0.64 -4.83
C ILE A 14 -7.20 -0.88 -5.86
N ILE A 15 -5.97 -1.09 -5.41
CA ILE A 15 -4.81 -1.26 -6.30
C ILE A 15 -4.96 -2.53 -7.15
N GLN A 16 -5.43 -3.64 -6.56
CA GLN A 16 -5.70 -4.89 -7.29
C GLN A 16 -6.78 -4.73 -8.36
N LYS A 17 -7.87 -3.98 -8.07
CA LYS A 17 -8.91 -3.67 -9.05
C LYS A 17 -8.39 -2.89 -10.27
N HIS A 18 -7.29 -2.15 -10.11
CA HIS A 18 -6.62 -1.42 -11.18
C HIS A 18 -5.48 -2.23 -11.84
N ASN A 19 -5.41 -3.54 -11.62
CA ASN A 19 -4.31 -4.41 -12.06
C ASN A 19 -2.92 -3.88 -11.63
N GLY A 20 -2.89 -3.20 -10.48
CA GLY A 20 -1.68 -2.64 -9.90
C GLY A 20 -1.04 -3.55 -8.87
N SER A 21 0.07 -3.08 -8.31
CA SER A 21 0.75 -3.73 -7.18
C SER A 21 1.18 -2.71 -6.13
N ILE A 22 1.30 -3.17 -4.88
CA ILE A 22 1.82 -2.40 -3.75
C ILE A 22 2.94 -3.19 -3.06
N THR A 23 4.05 -2.54 -2.77
CA THR A 23 5.16 -3.10 -1.97
C THR A 23 5.54 -2.13 -0.86
N ALA A 24 6.14 -2.64 0.21
CA ALA A 24 6.63 -1.83 1.31
C ALA A 24 8.11 -2.12 1.57
N GLU A 25 8.89 -1.06 1.70
CA GLU A 25 10.29 -1.09 2.10
C GLU A 25 10.40 -0.39 3.44
N SER A 26 10.91 -1.08 4.46
CA SER A 26 11.01 -0.50 5.80
C SER A 26 12.34 -0.86 6.43
N LYS A 27 12.90 0.11 7.17
CA LYS A 27 14.07 -0.09 8.01
C LYS A 27 13.84 0.61 9.34
N THR A 28 14.01 -0.14 10.43
CA THR A 28 13.85 0.38 11.80
C THR A 28 14.67 1.64 12.00
N GLY A 29 14.02 2.69 12.50
CA GLY A 29 14.65 4.01 12.71
C GLY A 29 14.83 4.86 11.46
N MET A 30 14.52 4.36 10.26
CA MET A 30 14.60 5.11 8.99
C MET A 30 13.23 5.35 8.35
N GLY A 31 12.17 4.72 8.87
CA GLY A 31 10.81 4.85 8.37
C GLY A 31 10.43 3.74 7.38
N THR A 32 9.31 3.98 6.69
CA THR A 32 8.71 3.03 5.76
C THR A 32 8.28 3.75 4.49
N THR A 33 8.62 3.18 3.34
CA THR A 33 8.22 3.64 2.02
C THR A 33 7.26 2.62 1.41
N PHE A 34 6.11 3.08 0.93
CA PHE A 34 5.17 2.28 0.15
C PHE A 34 5.30 2.64 -1.32
N VAL A 35 5.44 1.65 -2.18
CA VAL A 35 5.57 1.83 -3.63
C VAL A 35 4.33 1.23 -4.30
N ILE A 36 3.63 2.05 -5.08
CA ILE A 36 2.43 1.66 -5.84
C ILE A 36 2.78 1.69 -7.32
N LYS A 37 2.48 0.61 -8.04
CA LYS A 37 2.64 0.51 -9.50
C LYS A 37 1.27 0.30 -10.13
N LEU A 38 0.89 1.16 -11.05
CA LEU A 38 -0.35 1.07 -11.83
C LEU A 38 -0.02 0.94 -13.32
N SER A 39 -0.90 0.27 -14.08
CA SER A 39 -0.80 0.21 -15.54
C SER A 39 -1.20 1.56 -16.16
N LEU A 40 -0.57 1.93 -17.28
CA LEU A 40 -0.86 3.16 -18.04
C LEU A 40 -1.86 2.95 -19.20
N LYS A 41 -2.40 1.74 -19.34
CA LYS A 41 -3.34 1.37 -20.41
C LYS A 41 -4.78 1.71 -20.04
#